data_AF-A0A7W4IV59-F1
#
_entry.id   AF-A0A7W4IV59-F1
#
_cell.length_a   1.000
_cell.length_b   1.000
_cell.length_c   1.000
_cell.angle_alpha   90.00
_cell.angle_beta   90.00
_cell.angle_gamma   90.00
#
_symmetry.space_group_name_H-M   'P 1'
#
loop_
_entity.id
_entity.type
_entity.pdbx_description
1 polymer ?
#
loop_
_entity_poly.entity_id
_entity_poly.type
_entity_poly.pdbx_seq_one_letter_code
_entity_poly.pdbx_strand_id
1 'polypeptide(L)' 'MTNLHDQIQMLRAELTSYGISRRERAQIERELRRVEAEFVVRNSEVEARASPPA' A
#
# COMPACT_ATOMS: atom_id res chain seq x y z
N MET A 1 -6.77 -7.26 12.29
CA MET A 1 -6.29 -5.95 11.82
C MET A 1 -5.33 -6.23 10.69
N THR A 2 -5.73 -6.00 9.45
CA THR A 2 -4.81 -6.06 8.32
C THR A 2 -3.86 -4.86 8.41
N ASN A 3 -2.57 -5.11 8.51
CA ASN A 3 -1.55 -4.06 8.45
C ASN A 3 -1.58 -3.44 7.03
N LEU A 4 -1.24 -2.15 6.88
CA LEU A 4 -1.08 -1.52 5.57
C LEU A 4 -0.16 -2.34 4.67
N HIS A 5 0.88 -2.95 5.25
CA HIS A 5 1.75 -3.87 4.53
C HIS A 5 0.99 -5.11 3.99
N ASP A 6 0.14 -5.74 4.80
CA ASP A 6 -0.64 -6.91 4.37
C ASP A 6 -1.64 -6.53 3.28
N GLN A 7 -2.24 -5.34 3.38
CA GLN A 7 -3.16 -4.80 2.39
C GLN A 7 -2.46 -4.53 1.05
N ILE A 8 -1.23 -3.99 1.08
CA ILE A 8 -0.40 -3.81 -0.12
C ILE A 8 -0.11 -5.17 -0.78
N GLN A 9 0.27 -6.19 0.00
CA GLN A 9 0.57 -7.52 -0.54
C GLN A 9 -0.66 -8.18 -1.15
N MET A 10 -1.82 -8.04 -0.50
CA MET A 10 -3.09 -8.55 -1.00
C MET A 10 -3.48 -7.90 -2.34
N LEU A 11 -3.43 -6.57 -2.44
CA LEU A 11 -3.73 -5.84 -3.67
C LEU A 11 -2.76 -6.20 -4.80
N ARG A 12 -1.47 -6.40 -4.49
CA ARG A 12 -0.49 -6.90 -5.48
C ARG A 12 -0.83 -8.30 -5.96
N ALA A 13 -1.25 -9.19 -5.07
CA ALA A 13 -1.68 -10.53 -5.45
C ALA A 13 -2.94 -10.49 -6.35
N GLU A 14 -3.92 -9.64 -6.02
CA GLU A 14 -5.12 -9.44 -6.84
C GLU A 14 -4.78 -8.97 -8.26
N LEU A 15 -3.80 -8.06 -8.43
CA LEU A 15 -3.33 -7.61 -9.75
C LEU A 15 -2.69 -8.70 -10.61
N THR A 16 -2.19 -9.76 -9.97
CA THR A 16 -1.62 -10.95 -10.65
C THR A 16 -2.65 -12.04 -10.91
N SER A 17 -3.88 -11.89 -10.39
CA SER A 17 -4.94 -12.88 -10.58
C SER A 17 -5.45 -12.90 -12.01
N TYR A 18 -5.52 -14.10 -12.59
CA TYR A 18 -6.09 -14.32 -13.91
C TYR A 18 -7.62 -14.24 -13.83
N GLY A 19 -8.21 -13.17 -14.32
CA GLY A 19 -9.67 -13.00 -14.35
C GLY A 19 -10.19 -11.59 -14.10
N ILE A 20 -9.33 -10.66 -13.70
CA ILE A 20 -9.75 -9.28 -13.47
C ILE A 20 -9.90 -8.51 -14.79
N SER A 21 -10.99 -7.77 -14.91
CA SER A 21 -11.21 -6.85 -16.03
C SER A 21 -10.25 -5.66 -15.97
N ARG A 22 -10.11 -4.93 -17.08
CA ARG A 22 -9.32 -3.69 -17.11
C ARG A 22 -9.82 -2.64 -16.11
N ARG A 23 -11.12 -2.61 -15.84
CA ARG A 23 -11.72 -1.66 -14.89
C ARG A 23 -11.38 -2.04 -13.45
N GLU A 24 -11.51 -3.32 -13.11
CA GLU A 24 -11.13 -3.83 -11.79
C GLU A 24 -9.63 -3.63 -11.56
N ARG A 25 -8.80 -3.95 -12.55
CA ARG A 25 -7.36 -3.65 -12.49
C ARG A 25 -7.08 -2.17 -12.19
N ALA A 26 -7.74 -1.25 -12.88
CA ALA A 26 -7.56 0.18 -12.65
C ALA A 26 -8.05 0.64 -11.26
N GLN A 27 -9.08 -0.01 -10.70
CA GLN A 27 -9.53 0.25 -9.33
C GLN A 27 -8.51 -0.26 -8.32
N ILE A 28 -8.02 -1.49 -8.47
CA ILE A 28 -7.01 -2.09 -7.60
C ILE A 28 -5.71 -1.28 -7.65
N GLU A 29 -5.27 -0.83 -8.83
CA GLU A 29 -4.09 0.03 -8.98
C GLU A 29 -4.23 1.43 -8.34
N ARG A 30 -5.45 1.99 -8.31
CA ARG A 30 -5.73 3.25 -7.61
C ARG A 30 -5.67 3.05 -6.10
N GLU A 31 -6.27 1.97 -5.62
CA GLU A 31 -6.25 1.64 -4.20
C GLU A 31 -4.83 1.32 -3.71
N LEU A 32 -4.08 0.52 -4.48
CA LEU A 32 -2.69 0.21 -4.18
C LEU A 32 -1.84 1.48 -4.03
N ARG A 33 -1.97 2.43 -4.97
CA ARG A 33 -1.25 3.72 -4.89
C ARG A 33 -1.61 4.53 -3.65
N ARG A 34 -2.88 4.51 -3.24
CA ARG A 34 -3.32 5.21 -2.03
C ARG A 34 -2.71 4.59 -0.78
N VAL A 35 -2.78 3.25 -0.67
CA VAL A 35 -2.26 2.52 0.50
C VAL A 35 -0.73 2.60 0.56
N GLU A 36 -0.03 2.54 -0.58
CA GLU A 36 1.42 2.75 -0.64
C GLU A 36 1.82 4.16 -0.19
N ALA A 37 1.07 5.20 -0.59
CA ALA A 37 1.31 6.56 -0.12
C ALA A 37 1.11 6.70 1.40
N GLU A 38 0.03 6.12 1.93
CA GLU A 38 -0.23 6.12 3.38
C GLU A 38 0.86 5.35 4.15
N PHE A 39 1.31 4.22 3.61
CA PHE A 39 2.38 3.43 4.21
C PHE A 39 3.69 4.21 4.27
N VAL A 40 4.07 4.92 3.20
CA VAL A 40 5.28 5.75 3.18
C VAL A 40 5.19 6.88 4.19
N VAL A 41 4.08 7.63 4.25
CA VAL A 41 3.88 8.71 5.22
C VAL A 41 3.97 8.18 6.65
N ARG A 42 3.34 7.04 6.92
CA ARG A 42 3.32 6.47 8.26
C ARG A 42 4.68 5.92 8.69
N ASN A 43 5.42 5.30 7.76
CA ASN A 43 6.79 4.86 8.05
C ASN A 43 7.75 6.03 8.20
N SER A 44 7.63 7.09 7.40
CA SER A 44 8.49 8.27 7.52
C SER A 44 8.24 9.04 8.81
N GLU A 45 6.99 9.10 9.29
CA GLU A 45 6.67 9.66 10.62
C GLU A 45 7.28 8.84 11.76
N VAL A 46 7.30 7.51 11.64
CA VAL A 46 7.94 6.61 12.60
C VAL A 46 9.46 6.78 12.58
N GLU A 47 10.08 6.86 11.40
CA GLU A 47 11.52 7.09 11.25
C GLU A 47 11.94 8.47 11.77
N ALA A 48 11.17 9.52 11.46
CA ALA A 48 11.42 10.88 11.96
C ALA A 48 11.30 10.97 13.49
N ARG A 49 10.40 10.19 14.10
CA ARG A 49 10.32 10.06 15.56
C ARG A 49 11.45 9.22 16.17
N ALA A 50 12.00 8.28 15.42
CA ALA A 50 13.07 7.39 15.87
C ALA A 50 14.47 8.02 15.80
N SER A 51 14.64 9.14 15.09
CA SER A 51 15.89 9.90 15.02
C SER A 51 15.74 11.27 15.67
N PRO A 52 16.12 11.46 16.95
CA PRO A 52 16.16 12.78 17.56
C PRO A 52 17.26 13.62 16.90
N PRO A 53 17.09 14.95 16.76
CA PRO A 53 18.19 15.83 16.37
C PRO A 53 19.30 15.74 17.45
N ALA A 54 20.53 15.51 16.99
CA ALA A 54 21.74 15.48 17.82
C ALA A 54 22.10 16.86 18.37
#